data_AF-A0A932LGG0-F1
#
_entry.id   AF-A0A932LGG0-F1
#
_cell.length_a   1.000
_cell.length_b   1.000
_cell.length_c   1.000
_cell.angle_alpha   90.00
_cell.angle_beta   90.00
_cell.angle_gamma   90.00
#
_symmetry.space_group_name_H-M   'P 1'
#
loop_
_entity.id
_entity.type
_entity.pdbx_description
1 polymer ?
#
loop_
_entity_poly.entity_id
_entity_poly.type
_entity_poly.pdbx_seq_one_letter_code
_entity_poly.pdbx_strand_id
1 'polypeptide(L)' 'MSRDEHFLLDVHPRHPQVVFAAGLSGHGFKFTCVLGEALADLALRGQTALAVGFLGLAGR' A
#
# COMPACT_ATOMS: atom_id res chain seq x y z
N MET A 1 -8.04 5.96 -9.29
CA MET A 1 -7.15 5.71 -10.44
C MET A 1 -5.91 6.54 -10.24
N SER A 2 -4.73 5.94 -10.40
CA SER A 2 -3.43 6.64 -10.37
C SER A 2 -3.01 7.04 -11.80
N ARG A 3 -2.04 7.96 -11.92
CA ARG A 3 -1.61 8.49 -13.24
C ARG A 3 -0.89 7.45 -14.10
N ASP A 4 -0.19 6.52 -13.47
CA ASP A 4 0.61 5.46 -14.08
C ASP A 4 -0.01 4.07 -13.87
N GLU A 5 -1.27 4.03 -13.42
CA GLU A 5 -2.02 2.81 -13.12
C GLU A 5 -1.42 1.91 -12.02
N HIS A 6 -0.28 2.29 -11.42
CA HIS A 6 0.32 1.58 -10.30
C HIS A 6 -0.40 1.85 -9.00
N PHE A 7 -0.37 0.87 -8.09
CA PHE A 7 -0.92 1.02 -6.76
C PHE A 7 -0.07 2.00 -5.93
N LEU A 8 -0.69 2.49 -4.87
CA LEU A 8 -0.04 3.24 -3.81
C LEU A 8 -0.26 2.46 -2.52
N LEU A 9 0.80 2.12 -1.81
CA LEU A 9 0.72 1.45 -0.51
C LEU A 9 1.80 2.01 0.41
N ASP A 10 1.37 2.71 1.46
CA ASP A 10 2.30 3.41 2.36
C ASP A 10 1.66 3.75 3.72
N VAL A 11 2.49 4.28 4.62
CA VAL A 11 2.10 5.01 5.82
C VAL A 11 1.98 6.49 5.47
N HIS A 12 0.92 7.15 5.95
CA HIS A 12 0.71 8.55 5.63
C HIS A 12 1.81 9.44 6.28
N PRO A 13 2.49 10.31 5.51
CA PRO A 13 3.72 11.00 5.95
C PRO A 13 3.52 11.96 7.12
N ARG A 14 2.29 12.43 7.34
CA ARG A 14 1.93 13.31 8.49
C ARG A 14 1.10 12.62 9.56
N HIS A 15 0.66 11.39 9.32
CA HIS A 15 -0.28 10.67 10.19
C HIS A 15 0.17 9.20 10.29
N PRO A 16 1.17 8.88 11.15
CA PRO A 16 1.78 7.56 11.21
C PRO A 16 0.79 6.43 11.60
N GLN A 17 -0.34 6.77 12.20
CA GLN A 17 -1.43 5.83 12.51
C GLN A 17 -2.32 5.47 11.30
N VAL A 18 -2.05 6.05 10.12
CA VAL A 18 -2.83 5.79 8.90
C VAL A 18 -1.95 5.03 7.91
N VAL A 19 -2.30 3.76 7.71
CA VAL A 19 -1.77 2.91 6.64
C VAL A 19 -2.82 2.82 5.55
N PHE A 20 -2.44 2.97 4.29
CA PHE A 20 -3.39 3.01 3.19
C PHE A 20 -2.93 2.23 1.97
N ALA A 21 -3.91 1.74 1.20
CA ALA A 21 -3.74 1.34 -0.18
C ALA A 21 -4.70 2.16 -1.06
N ALA A 22 -4.17 2.76 -2.12
CA ALA A 22 -4.92 3.60 -3.06
C ALA A 22 -4.41 3.39 -4.49
N GLY A 23 -4.97 4.13 -5.45
CA GLY A 23 -4.49 4.06 -6.84
C GLY A 23 -4.72 2.70 -7.52
N LEU A 24 -5.67 1.89 -7.03
CA LEU A 24 -5.89 0.49 -7.46
C LEU A 24 -6.36 0.31 -8.92
N SER A 25 -6.63 1.40 -9.63
CA SER A 25 -6.88 1.51 -11.08
C SER A 25 -7.69 0.37 -11.71
N GLY A 26 -8.79 -0.05 -11.07
CA GLY A 26 -9.69 -1.10 -11.58
C GLY A 26 -9.19 -2.54 -11.41
N HIS A 27 -8.02 -2.73 -10.79
CA HIS A 27 -7.38 -4.04 -10.63
C HIS A 27 -7.24 -4.51 -9.19
N GLY A 28 -7.59 -3.69 -8.20
CA GLY A 28 -7.39 -4.00 -6.77
C GLY A 28 -8.06 -5.29 -6.28
N PHE A 29 -9.22 -5.67 -6.83
CA PHE A 29 -10.01 -6.81 -6.32
C PHE A 29 -9.25 -8.15 -6.31
N LYS A 30 -8.49 -8.45 -7.36
CA LYS A 30 -7.69 -9.70 -7.44
C LYS A 30 -6.49 -9.71 -6.50
N PHE A 31 -6.11 -8.56 -5.94
CA PHE A 31 -4.98 -8.42 -5.01
C PHE A 31 -5.43 -8.22 -3.55
N THR A 32 -6.73 -8.28 -3.26
CA THR A 32 -7.24 -7.95 -1.92
C THR A 32 -6.60 -8.79 -0.82
N CYS A 33 -6.31 -10.08 -1.04
CA CYS A 33 -5.63 -10.93 -0.07
C CYS A 33 -4.22 -10.43 0.27
N VAL A 34 -3.37 -10.21 -0.75
CA VAL A 34 -1.97 -9.78 -0.54
C VAL A 34 -1.87 -8.34 -0.07
N LEU A 35 -2.76 -7.45 -0.53
CA LEU A 35 -2.85 -6.08 -0.03
C LEU A 35 -3.31 -6.06 1.43
N GLY A 36 -4.29 -6.89 1.79
CA GLY A 36 -4.76 -7.01 3.17
C GLY A 36 -3.67 -7.49 4.12
N GLU A 37 -2.89 -8.49 3.72
CA GLU A 37 -1.75 -8.98 4.49
C GLU A 37 -0.69 -7.89 4.70
N ALA A 38 -0.25 -7.22 3.62
CA ALA A 38 0.71 -6.13 3.70
C ALA A 38 0.21 -4.96 4.59
N LEU A 39 -1.05 -4.56 4.45
CA LEU A 39 -1.65 -3.49 5.24
C LEU A 39 -1.76 -3.86 6.71
N ALA A 40 -2.15 -5.10 7.03
CA ALA A 40 -2.23 -5.58 8.41
C ALA A 40 -0.85 -5.61 9.08
N ASP A 41 0.17 -6.11 8.37
CA ASP A 41 1.56 -6.11 8.82
C ASP A 41 2.07 -4.68 9.11
N LEU A 42 1.87 -3.76 8.17
CA LEU A 42 2.25 -2.35 8.33
C LEU A 42 1.51 -1.69 9.49
N ALA A 43 0.21 -1.94 9.65
CA ALA A 43 -0.59 -1.34 10.71
C ALA A 43 -0.21 -1.86 12.11
N LEU A 44 0.12 -3.14 12.24
CA LEU A 44 0.39 -3.77 13.53
C LEU A 44 1.88 -3.75 13.91
N ARG A 45 2.78 -3.79 12.93
CA ARG A 45 4.23 -3.97 13.16
C ARG A 45 5.09 -2.86 12.53
N GLY A 46 4.52 -1.99 11.70
CA GLY A 46 5.25 -0.94 10.98
C GLY A 46 6.10 -1.46 9.81
N GLN A 47 6.05 -2.75 9.50
CA GLN A 47 6.85 -3.38 8.45
C GLN A 47 6.16 -4.67 7.97
N THR A 48 6.42 -5.07 6.73
CA THR A 48 5.95 -6.33 6.13
C THR A 48 7.11 -7.05 5.42
N ALA A 49 7.05 -8.38 5.37
CA ALA A 49 8.01 -9.19 4.62
C ALA A 49 7.72 -9.20 3.11
N LEU A 50 6.52 -8.78 2.71
CA LEU A 50 6.13 -8.68 1.30
C LEU A 50 6.91 -7.55 0.63
N ALA A 51 7.41 -7.79 -0.58
CA ALA A 51 8.20 -6.84 -1.34
C ALA A 51 7.33 -5.73 -1.97
N VAL A 52 6.60 -4.95 -1.16
CA VAL A 52 5.66 -3.91 -1.60
C VAL A 52 6.26 -2.49 -1.57
N GLY A 53 7.50 -2.33 -1.12
CA GLY A 53 8.12 -1.01 -0.95
C GLY A 53 8.21 -0.16 -2.22
N PHE A 54 8.23 -0.79 -3.41
CA PHE A 54 8.20 -0.09 -4.70
C PHE A 54 6.87 0.63 -4.99
N LEU A 55 5.81 0.34 -4.22
CA LEU A 55 4.50 0.98 -4.31
C LEU A 55 4.36 2.19 -3.37
N GLY A 56 5.38 2.49 -2.57
CA GLY A 56 5.40 3.60 -1.61
C GLY A 56 5.49 4.97 -2.27
N LEU A 57 5.17 6.02 -1.52
CA LEU A 57 5.25 7.41 -1.96
C LEU A 57 6.68 7.84 -2.26
N ALA A 58 7.67 7.28 -1.57
CA ALA A 58 9.09 7.58 -1.79
C ALA A 58 9.62 7.06 -3.13
N GLY A 59 8.92 6.11 -3.77
CA GLY A 59 9.27 5.56 -5.09
C GLY A 59 8.70 6.34 -6.26
N ARG A 60 8.11 7.52 -6.02
CA ARG A 60 7.40 8.34 -7.00
C ARG A 60 7.91 9.77 -7.06
#